data_AF-A0AAE4KSY3-F1
#
_entry.id   AF-A0AAE4KSY3-F1
#
_cell.length_a   1.000
_cell.length_b   1.000
_cell.length_c   1.000
_cell.angle_alpha   90.00
_cell.angle_beta   90.00
_cell.angle_gamma   90.00
#
_symmetry.space_group_name_H-M   'P 1'
#
loop_
_entity.id
_entity.type
_entity.pdbx_description
1 polymer ?
#
loop_
_entity_poly.entity_id
_entity_poly.type
_entity_poly.pdbx_seq_one_letter_code
_entity_poly.pdbx_strand_id
1 'polypeptide(L)'
;MAEERQCYGGQWKVPITPYNRRLYWPPSWIKCDCGELAKQVRVRKGDVLYPNGHYLCKECQREYQKVDGRDHFILVKPNEE
;
A
#
# COMPACT_ATOMS: atom_id res chain seq x y z
N MET A 1 17.65 4.04 7.85
CA MET A 1 16.62 3.40 8.69
C MET A 1 15.42 3.23 7.79
N ALA A 2 14.92 2.00 7.58
CA ALA A 2 13.71 1.82 6.79
C ALA A 2 12.54 2.26 7.66
N GLU A 3 12.11 3.51 7.53
CA GLU A 3 10.91 3.99 8.22
C GLU A 3 9.75 3.07 7.85
N GLU A 4 9.23 2.36 8.86
CA GLU A 4 8.07 1.50 8.74
C GLU A 4 6.89 2.39 8.33
N ARG A 5 6.61 2.45 7.02
CA ARG A 5 5.56 3.33 6.47
C ARG A 5 4.23 3.01 7.16
N GLN A 6 3.53 4.06 7.59
CA GLN A 6 2.24 3.88 8.25
C GLN A 6 1.24 3.23 7.28
N CYS A 7 0.69 2.09 7.67
CA CYS A 7 -0.25 1.31 6.89
C CYS A 7 -1.68 1.52 7.41
N TYR A 8 -2.66 1.49 6.51
CA TYR A 8 -4.07 1.64 6.85
C TYR A 8 -4.95 0.60 6.15
N GLY A 9 -5.88 0.04 6.90
CA GLY A 9 -6.82 -0.99 6.49
C GLY A 9 -8.23 -0.48 6.24
N GLY A 10 -8.99 -1.24 5.44
CA GLY A 10 -10.41 -1.01 5.22
C GLY A 10 -10.75 0.26 4.42
N GLN A 11 -12.05 0.53 4.30
CA GLN A 11 -12.56 1.72 3.63
C GLN A 11 -12.34 2.99 4.47
N TRP A 12 -12.35 2.85 5.79
CA TRP A 12 -12.23 3.94 6.77
C TRP A 12 -10.79 4.36 7.08
N LYS A 13 -9.79 3.85 6.35
CA LYS A 13 -8.36 4.15 6.58
C LYS A 13 -7.96 3.91 8.05
N VAL A 14 -8.32 2.75 8.59
CA VAL A 14 -8.02 2.39 9.99
C VAL A 14 -6.52 2.14 10.12
N PRO A 15 -5.78 2.81 11.01
CA PRO A 15 -4.35 2.57 11.17
C PRO A 15 -4.08 1.13 11.58
N ILE A 16 -3.15 0.47 10.88
CA ILE A 16 -2.75 -0.89 11.17
C ILE A 16 -1.74 -0.86 12.33
N THR A 17 -2.12 -1.50 13.42
CA THR A 17 -1.31 -1.74 14.61
C THR A 17 -1.02 -3.25 14.72
N PRO A 18 -0.05 -3.68 15.54
CA PRO A 18 0.25 -5.10 15.74
C PRO A 18 -0.99 -5.93 16.13
N TYR A 19 -1.93 -5.33 16.86
CA TYR A 19 -3.15 -5.98 17.36
C TYR A 19 -4.20 -6.24 16.27
N ASN A 20 -4.36 -5.32 15.31
CA ASN A 20 -5.38 -5.42 14.27
C ASN A 20 -4.80 -5.87 12.91
N ARG A 21 -3.48 -6.07 12.84
CA ARG A 21 -2.75 -6.50 11.65
C ARG A 21 -3.36 -7.75 11.03
N ARG A 22 -3.72 -8.76 11.82
CA ARG A 22 -4.31 -10.01 11.30
C ARG A 22 -5.62 -9.79 10.51
N LEU A 23 -6.39 -8.75 10.84
CA LEU A 23 -7.68 -8.44 10.21
C LEU A 23 -7.53 -7.52 9.00
N TYR A 24 -6.60 -6.57 9.06
CA TYR A 24 -6.44 -5.51 8.07
C TYR A 24 -5.29 -5.74 7.08
N TRP A 25 -4.57 -6.85 7.21
CA TRP A 25 -3.50 -7.22 6.29
C TRP A 25 -4.02 -8.09 5.15
N PRO A 26 -3.62 -7.83 3.88
CA PRO A 26 -2.76 -6.74 3.43
C PRO A 26 -3.44 -5.36 3.50
N PRO A 27 -2.67 -4.26 3.76
CA PRO A 27 -3.23 -2.93 3.87
C PRO A 27 -3.95 -2.48 2.60
N SER A 28 -5.00 -1.70 2.75
CA SER A 28 -5.68 -1.03 1.62
C SER A 28 -4.98 0.25 1.20
N TRP A 29 -4.29 0.91 2.15
CA TRP A 29 -3.59 2.17 1.93
C TRP A 29 -2.26 2.17 2.68
N ILE A 30 -1.29 2.91 2.15
CA ILE A 30 -0.01 3.16 2.81
C ILE A 30 0.33 4.64 2.75
N LYS A 31 1.07 5.13 3.74
CA LYS A 31 1.57 6.50 3.73
C LYS A 31 2.66 6.66 2.68
N CYS A 32 2.41 7.57 1.75
CA CYS A 32 3.36 8.00 0.75
C CYS A 32 4.28 9.06 1.35
N ASP A 33 5.48 9.17 0.78
CA ASP A 33 6.48 10.16 1.15
C ASP A 33 6.05 11.61 0.84
N CYS A 34 5.12 11.81 -0.10
CA CYS A 34 4.49 13.13 -0.34
C CYS A 34 3.47 13.55 0.74
N GLY A 35 3.27 12.73 1.78
CA GLY A 35 2.32 12.97 2.87
C GLY A 35 0.94 12.33 2.66
N GLU A 36 0.57 12.06 1.41
CA GLU A 36 -0.72 11.47 1.03
C GLU A 36 -0.77 9.94 1.15
N LEU A 37 -1.95 9.36 0.92
CA LEU A 37 -2.16 7.92 0.99
C LEU A 37 -2.11 7.26 -0.39
N ALA A 38 -1.17 6.35 -0.58
CA ALA A 38 -1.15 5.48 -1.76
C ALA A 38 -2.16 4.35 -1.58
N LYS A 39 -3.00 4.12 -2.61
CA LYS A 39 -4.06 3.10 -2.59
C LYS A 39 -3.55 1.80 -3.19
N GLN A 40 -3.94 0.68 -2.61
CA GLN A 40 -3.69 -0.63 -3.19
C GLN A 40 -4.33 -0.75 -4.58
N VAL A 41 -3.49 -1.11 -5.55
CA VAL A 41 -3.90 -1.43 -6.92
C VAL A 41 -4.45 -2.85 -6.94
N ARG A 42 -5.66 -2.99 -7.49
CA ARG A 42 -6.29 -4.29 -7.71
C ARG A 42 -6.23 -4.60 -9.19
N VAL A 43 -5.70 -5.77 -9.52
CA VAL A 43 -5.67 -6.27 -10.89
C VAL A 43 -6.91 -7.10 -11.14
N ARG A 44 -7.57 -6.89 -12.28
CA ARG A 44 -8.71 -7.69 -12.70
C ARG A 44 -8.17 -8.96 -13.37
N LYS A 45 -8.47 -10.13 -12.80
CA LYS A 45 -8.17 -11.43 -13.40
C LYS A 45 -9.49 -12.16 -13.63
N GLY A 46 -9.96 -12.15 -14.88
CA GLY A 46 -11.33 -12.56 -15.22
C GLY A 46 -12.34 -11.55 -14.69
N ASP A 47 -13.32 -12.01 -13.91
CA ASP A 47 -14.33 -11.13 -13.30
C ASP A 47 -13.97 -10.66 -11.88
N VAL A 48 -12.90 -11.19 -11.29
CA VAL A 48 -12.53 -10.93 -9.90
C VAL A 48 -11.34 -9.95 -9.83
N LEU A 49 -11.45 -8.99 -8.90
CA LEU A 49 -10.40 -8.02 -8.58
C LEU A 49 -9.53 -8.58 -7.46
N TYR A 50 -8.26 -8.86 -7.76
CA TYR A 50 -7.29 -9.36 -6.79
C TYR A 50 -6.31 -8.25 -6.37
N PRO A 51 -5.95 -8.18 -5.09
CA PRO A 51 -4.86 -7.30 -4.65
C PRO A 51 -3.54 -7.80 -5.24
N ASN A 52 -2.82 -6.93 -5.96
CA ASN A 52 -1.54 -7.31 -6.59
C ASN A 52 -0.32 -6.99 -5.70
N GLY A 53 -0.52 -6.41 -4.52
CA GLY A 53 0.57 -5.93 -3.67
C GLY A 53 1.22 -4.62 -4.15
N HIS A 54 0.72 -4.01 -5.22
CA HIS A 54 1.12 -2.69 -5.69
C HIS A 54 0.24 -1.60 -5.04
N TYR A 55 0.83 -0.45 -4.78
CA TYR A 55 0.19 0.71 -4.17
C TYR A 55 0.56 1.95 -4.95
N LEU A 56 -0.44 2.65 -5.47
CA LEU A 56 -0.25 3.84 -6.29
C LEU A 56 -0.71 5.07 -5.53
N CYS A 57 0.17 6.05 -5.41
CA CYS A 57 -0.20 7.39 -4.95
C CYS A 57 -0.76 8.17 -6.14
N LYS A 58 -1.95 8.77 -6.02
CA LYS A 58 -2.52 9.58 -7.11
C LYS A 58 -1.90 10.97 -7.23
N GLU A 59 -1.37 11.49 -6.13
CA GLU A 59 -0.80 12.85 -6.07
C GLU A 59 0.58 12.92 -6.70
N CYS A 60 1.51 12.09 -6.24
CA CYS A 60 2.88 12.06 -6.77
C CYS A 60 3.12 10.93 -7.76
N GLN A 61 2.06 10.20 -8.19
CA GLN A 61 2.12 9.07 -9.14
C GLN A 61 3.13 7.96 -8.80
N ARG A 62 3.68 7.96 -7.57
CA ARG A 62 4.65 6.98 -7.10
C ARG A 62 3.98 5.63 -6.90
N GLU A 63 4.65 4.58 -7.37
CA GLU A 63 4.21 3.21 -7.18
C GLU A 63 5.12 2.50 -6.18
N TYR A 64 4.50 1.85 -5.20
CA TYR A 64 5.16 1.02 -4.21
C TYR A 64 4.70 -0.42 -4.34
N GLN A 65 5.63 -1.37 -4.23
CA GLN A 65 5.33 -2.79 -4.18
C GLN A 65 5.64 -3.34 -2.80
N LYS A 66 4.68 -4.08 -2.24
CA LYS A 66 4.88 -4.85 -1.02
C LYS A 66 5.79 -6.04 -1.32
N VAL A 67 6.86 -6.18 -0.55
CA VAL A 67 7.74 -7.35 -0.59
C VAL A 67 7.07 -8.49 0.16
N ASP A 68 6.92 -9.64 -0.48
CA ASP A 68 6.31 -10.79 0.17
C ASP A 68 7.16 -11.32 1.33
N GLY A 69 6.52 -11.74 2.42
CA GLY A 69 7.21 -12.16 3.65
C GLY A 69 7.79 -11.04 4.52
N ARG A 70 7.69 -9.76 4.12
CA ARG A 70 8.11 -8.61 4.95
C ARG A 70 7.06 -7.50 4.98
N ASP A 71 7.11 -6.67 6.01
CA ASP A 71 6.31 -5.44 6.13
C ASP A 71 6.93 -4.26 5.37
N HIS A 72 7.68 -4.56 4.32
CA HIS A 72 8.48 -3.58 3.59
C HIS A 72 7.84 -3.29 2.24
N PHE A 73 7.88 -2.02 1.88
CA PHE A 73 7.38 -1.51 0.61
C PHE A 73 8.55 -0.92 -0.16
N ILE A 74 8.85 -1.46 -1.33
CA ILE A 74 9.86 -0.92 -2.23
C ILE A 74 9.20 0.08 -3.18
N LEU A 75 9.88 1.20 -3.44
CA LEU A 75 9.45 2.13 -4.50
C LEU A 75 9.82 1.48 -5.84
N VAL A 76 8.82 1.18 -6.67
CA VAL A 76 9.01 0.55 -7.99
C VAL A 76 9.08 1.58 -9.09
N LYS A 77 8.22 2.60 -9.02
CA LYS A 77 8.26 3.74 -9.93
C LYS A 77 8.46 5.04 -9.15
N PRO A 78 9.66 5.64 -9.21
CA PRO A 78 9.78 7.05 -8.88
C PRO A 78 9.00 7.88 -9.91
N ASN A 79 8.40 8.97 -9.47
CA ASN A 79 7.65 9.89 -10.32
C ASN A 79 8.51 10.26 -11.55
N GLU A 80 8.04 9.97 -12.76
CA GLU A 80 8.71 10.44 -13.99
C GLU A 80 8.33 11.93 -14.12
N GLU A 81 9.32 12.82 -13.91
CA GLU A 81 9.23 14.26 -14.17
C GLU A 81 8.95 14.59 -15.64
#